data_AF-A0AAD4BMG7-F1
#
_entry.id   AF-A0AAD4BMG7-F1
#
_cell.length_a   1.000
_cell.length_b   1.000
_cell.length_c   1.000
_cell.angle_alpha   90.00
_cell.angle_beta   90.00
_cell.angle_gamma   90.00
#
_symmetry.space_group_name_H-M   'P 1'
#
loop_
_entity.id
_entity.type
_entity.pdbx_description
1 polymer ?
#
loop_
_entity_poly.entity_id
_entity_poly.type
_entity_poly.pdbx_seq_one_letter_code
_entity_poly.pdbx_strand_id
1 'polypeptide(L)'
;MNTFSVSSLYQWPRHCTPRAREIVLNIINSSKTSLATKDIYKLAVKPARASTPAPHAGEEIRSMRYLKTVVLRDLAAQNRVEKVRTKGAFTAWLWRPKQPPSTSPTKPIAVASTMSGAAELTPAAVGVGEDWSHLSKRRQRARKMKVERDLQRMLEVQKMQKKAA
;
A
#
# COMPACT_ATOMS: atom_id res chain seq x y z
N MET A 1 34.04 1.40 -35.61
CA MET A 1 34.30 0.42 -34.53
C MET A 1 33.05 0.31 -33.68
N ASN A 2 32.23 -0.72 -33.89
CA ASN A 2 30.98 -0.91 -33.14
C ASN A 2 31.29 -1.62 -31.82
N THR A 3 30.99 -0.97 -30.71
CA THR A 3 31.02 -1.58 -29.38
C THR A 3 29.77 -2.41 -29.16
N PHE A 4 29.87 -3.72 -29.32
CA PHE A 4 28.83 -4.65 -28.87
C PHE A 4 28.78 -4.62 -27.33
N SER A 5 27.76 -3.96 -26.78
CA SER A 5 27.47 -3.96 -25.35
C SER A 5 26.97 -5.34 -24.93
N VAL A 6 27.81 -6.11 -24.24
CA VAL A 6 27.53 -7.49 -23.80
C VAL A 6 26.62 -7.56 -22.55
N SER A 7 26.09 -6.42 -22.08
CA SER A 7 25.39 -6.33 -20.80
C SER A 7 23.90 -6.70 -20.85
N SER A 8 23.35 -7.08 -22.01
CA SER A 8 21.89 -7.23 -22.20
C SER A 8 21.37 -8.67 -22.21
N LEU A 9 22.21 -9.69 -22.08
CA LEU A 9 21.77 -11.09 -22.24
C LEU A 9 20.94 -11.66 -21.07
N TYR A 10 20.79 -10.91 -19.96
CA TYR A 10 19.99 -11.34 -18.81
C TYR A 10 19.16 -10.21 -18.19
N GLN A 11 18.81 -9.17 -18.96
CA GLN A 11 17.90 -8.15 -18.45
C GLN A 11 16.46 -8.65 -18.50
N TRP A 12 16.12 -9.43 -17.49
CA TRP A 12 14.79 -10.00 -17.35
C TRP A 12 13.70 -8.92 -17.33
N PRO A 13 12.53 -9.20 -17.92
CA PRO A 13 11.45 -8.23 -18.00
C PRO A 13 11.10 -7.66 -16.62
N ARG A 14 11.06 -6.33 -16.53
CA ARG A 14 10.62 -5.61 -15.33
C ARG A 14 9.09 -5.58 -15.20
N HIS A 15 8.38 -6.11 -16.19
CA HIS A 15 6.92 -6.19 -16.25
C HIS A 15 6.43 -7.61 -15.94
N CYS A 16 5.17 -7.71 -15.50
CA CYS A 16 4.54 -8.99 -15.22
C CYS A 16 4.20 -9.70 -16.54
N THR A 17 4.74 -10.89 -16.76
CA THR A 17 4.36 -11.71 -17.91
C THR A 17 2.92 -12.23 -17.73
N PRO A 18 2.10 -12.31 -18.81
CA PRO A 18 0.72 -12.78 -18.73
C PRO A 18 0.61 -14.17 -18.10
N ARG A 19 1.53 -15.07 -18.47
CA ARG A 19 1.57 -16.43 -17.95
C ARG A 19 1.81 -16.51 -16.44
N ALA A 20 2.76 -15.72 -15.92
CA ALA A 20 2.99 -15.64 -14.48
C ALA A 20 1.77 -15.11 -13.74
N ARG A 21 1.05 -14.16 -14.35
CA ARG A 21 -0.19 -13.62 -13.80
C ARG A 21 -1.26 -14.69 -13.66
N GLU A 22 -1.50 -15.46 -14.73
CA GLU A 22 -2.47 -16.57 -14.75
C GLU A 22 -2.15 -17.62 -13.69
N ILE A 23 -0.89 -18.04 -13.57
CA ILE A 23 -0.46 -19.04 -12.59
C ILE A 23 -0.77 -18.56 -11.17
N VAL A 24 -0.35 -17.34 -10.81
CA VAL A 24 -0.58 -16.80 -9.46
C VAL A 24 -2.07 -16.64 -9.18
N LEU A 25 -2.85 -16.17 -10.14
CA LEU A 25 -4.30 -16.04 -9.99
C LEU A 25 -4.99 -17.38 -9.82
N ASN A 26 -4.62 -18.38 -10.62
CA ASN A 26 -5.18 -19.73 -10.51
C ASN A 26 -4.88 -20.33 -9.12
N ILE A 27 -3.66 -20.15 -8.61
CA ILE A 27 -3.29 -20.59 -7.25
C ILE A 27 -4.15 -19.88 -6.20
N ILE A 28 -4.26 -18.56 -6.26
CA ILE A 28 -5.00 -17.75 -5.28
C ILE A 28 -6.51 -18.02 -5.35
N ASN A 29 -7.07 -18.25 -6.54
CA ASN A 29 -8.49 -18.57 -6.73
C ASN A 29 -8.82 -20.01 -6.32
N SER A 30 -7.88 -20.95 -6.51
CA SER A 30 -8.05 -22.34 -6.08
C SER A 30 -7.98 -22.48 -4.56
N SER A 31 -7.22 -21.60 -3.90
CA SER A 31 -7.16 -21.56 -2.44
C SER A 31 -8.39 -20.89 -1.84
N LYS A 32 -9.17 -21.64 -1.05
CA LYS A 32 -10.27 -21.07 -0.23
C LYS A 32 -9.76 -20.13 0.86
N THR A 33 -8.51 -20.28 1.28
CA THR A 33 -7.87 -19.51 2.35
C THR A 33 -6.89 -18.49 1.79
N SER A 34 -6.62 -17.42 2.55
CA SER A 34 -5.62 -16.43 2.16
C SER A 34 -4.21 -17.03 2.27
N LEU A 35 -3.39 -16.88 1.23
CA LEU A 35 -2.08 -17.53 1.15
C LEU A 35 -0.93 -16.57 1.48
N ALA A 36 0.10 -17.09 2.17
CA ALA A 36 1.33 -16.35 2.36
C ALA A 36 2.16 -16.33 1.07
N THR A 37 2.98 -15.29 0.88
CA THR A 37 3.79 -15.15 -0.34
C THR A 37 4.76 -16.31 -0.54
N LYS A 38 5.28 -16.89 0.54
CA LYS A 38 6.16 -18.07 0.47
C LYS A 38 5.42 -19.29 -0.09
N ASP A 39 4.16 -19.47 0.28
CA ASP A 39 3.37 -20.62 -0.15
C ASP A 39 2.95 -20.48 -1.60
N ILE A 40 2.55 -19.26 -2.00
CA ILE A 40 2.28 -18.94 -3.42
C ILE A 40 3.52 -19.27 -4.26
N TYR A 41 4.70 -18.85 -3.81
CA TYR A 41 5.94 -19.15 -4.53
C TYR A 41 6.23 -20.65 -4.62
N LYS A 42 6.10 -21.40 -3.51
CA LYS A 42 6.31 -22.85 -3.50
C LYS A 42 5.34 -23.57 -4.45
N LEU A 43 4.08 -23.14 -4.49
CA LEU A 43 3.08 -23.73 -5.38
C LEU A 43 3.34 -23.37 -6.84
N ALA A 44 3.81 -22.15 -7.11
CA ALA A 44 4.18 -21.67 -8.43
C ALA A 44 5.43 -22.34 -9.01
N VAL A 45 6.43 -22.61 -8.17
CA VAL A 45 7.71 -23.19 -8.59
C VAL A 45 7.65 -24.72 -8.65
N LYS A 46 6.60 -25.36 -8.11
CA LYS A 46 6.43 -26.80 -8.27
C LYS A 46 6.44 -27.12 -9.78
N PRO A 47 7.43 -27.88 -10.28
CA PRO A 47 7.51 -28.19 -11.69
C PRO A 47 6.27 -28.98 -12.06
N ALA A 48 5.54 -28.52 -13.07
CA ALA A 48 4.57 -29.34 -13.76
C ALA A 48 5.33 -30.60 -14.21
N ARG A 49 5.11 -31.71 -13.51
CA ARG A 49 5.71 -32.99 -13.88
C ARG A 49 5.19 -33.32 -15.28
N ALA A 50 6.12 -33.65 -16.18
CA ALA A 50 5.92 -34.12 -17.56
C ALA A 50 5.87 -33.05 -18.66
N SER A 51 7.04 -32.53 -19.06
CA SER A 51 7.56 -32.63 -20.45
C SER A 51 8.84 -31.79 -20.62
N THR A 52 9.98 -32.49 -20.69
CA THR A 52 11.30 -32.10 -21.29
C THR A 52 12.02 -30.79 -20.90
N PRO A 53 13.36 -30.81 -20.72
CA PRO A 53 14.10 -29.71 -20.09
C PRO A 53 14.70 -28.74 -21.12
N ALA A 54 14.46 -27.44 -20.92
CA ALA A 54 15.37 -26.38 -21.38
C ALA A 54 15.84 -25.61 -20.13
N PRO A 55 17.16 -25.43 -19.89
CA PRO A 55 17.65 -25.10 -18.55
C PRO A 55 17.12 -23.79 -17.96
N HIS A 56 16.79 -22.77 -18.78
CA HIS A 56 16.46 -21.44 -18.26
C HIS A 56 15.37 -20.66 -19.05
N ALA A 57 14.58 -21.32 -19.90
CA ALA A 57 13.61 -20.60 -20.76
C ALA A 57 12.17 -20.54 -20.21
N GLY A 58 11.83 -21.34 -19.18
CA GLY A 58 10.43 -21.63 -18.87
C GLY A 58 9.90 -21.28 -17.48
N GLU A 59 10.73 -20.91 -16.49
CA GLU A 59 10.19 -20.60 -15.16
C GLU A 59 9.49 -19.25 -15.18
N GLU A 60 8.15 -19.23 -15.22
CA GLU A 60 7.39 -17.99 -15.29
C GLU A 60 7.47 -17.19 -13.98
N ILE A 61 7.78 -17.87 -12.87
CA ILE A 61 7.94 -17.28 -11.54
C ILE A 61 9.36 -17.55 -11.02
N ARG A 62 10.27 -16.67 -11.41
CA ARG A 62 11.74 -16.84 -11.32
C ARG A 62 12.35 -16.65 -9.95
N SER A 63 11.70 -15.84 -9.11
CA SER A 63 12.20 -15.56 -7.77
C SER A 63 11.10 -15.00 -6.87
N MET A 64 11.34 -15.14 -5.56
CA MET A 64 10.51 -14.51 -4.53
C MET A 64 10.43 -12.98 -4.70
N ARG A 65 11.53 -12.35 -5.14
CA ARG A 65 11.57 -10.91 -5.37
C ARG A 65 10.67 -10.52 -6.54
N TYR A 66 10.79 -11.21 -7.68
CA TYR A 66 9.94 -10.98 -8.86
C TYR A 66 8.45 -11.15 -8.53
N LEU A 67 8.09 -12.23 -7.82
CA LEU A 67 6.72 -12.45 -7.35
C LEU A 67 6.19 -11.26 -6.53
N LYS A 68 6.99 -10.77 -5.57
CA LYS A 68 6.59 -9.65 -4.68
C LYS A 68 6.50 -8.32 -5.41
N THR A 69 7.53 -7.95 -6.15
CA THR A 69 7.68 -6.58 -6.66
C THR A 69 6.98 -6.35 -7.98
N VAL A 70 6.86 -7.40 -8.79
CA VAL A 70 6.29 -7.32 -10.15
C VAL A 70 4.90 -7.93 -10.15
N VAL A 71 4.78 -9.24 -9.91
CA VAL A 71 3.51 -9.97 -10.13
C VAL A 71 2.42 -9.55 -9.14
N LEU A 72 2.70 -9.63 -7.83
CA LEU A 72 1.72 -9.29 -6.79
C LEU A 72 1.39 -7.79 -6.79
N ARG A 73 2.36 -6.95 -7.13
CA ARG A 73 2.15 -5.50 -7.25
C ARG A 73 1.22 -5.16 -8.42
N ASP A 74 1.43 -5.80 -9.57
CA ASP A 74 0.59 -5.65 -10.76
C ASP A 74 -0.83 -6.17 -10.53
N LEU A 75 -0.98 -7.34 -9.91
CA LEU A 75 -2.30 -7.89 -9.56
C LEU A 75 -3.07 -7.02 -8.55
N ALA A 76 -2.36 -6.41 -7.59
CA ALA A 76 -2.96 -5.47 -6.65
C ALA A 76 -3.36 -4.16 -7.36
N ALA A 77 -2.55 -3.66 -8.28
CA ALA A 77 -2.86 -2.48 -9.10
C ALA A 77 -4.12 -2.69 -9.96
N GLN A 78 -4.29 -3.91 -10.50
CA GLN A 78 -5.48 -4.31 -11.25
C GLN A 78 -6.68 -4.68 -10.37
N ASN A 79 -6.60 -4.51 -9.04
CA ASN A 79 -7.66 -4.86 -8.10
C ASN A 79 -8.10 -6.34 -8.16
N ARG A 80 -7.25 -7.26 -8.64
CA ARG A 80 -7.60 -8.69 -8.71
C ARG A 80 -7.33 -9.42 -7.40
N VAL A 81 -6.34 -8.96 -6.65
CA VAL A 81 -5.96 -9.51 -5.35
C VAL A 81 -5.84 -8.41 -4.31
N GLU A 82 -6.13 -8.76 -3.07
CA GLU A 82 -6.02 -7.86 -1.93
C GLU A 82 -4.96 -8.41 -0.95
N LYS A 83 -4.18 -7.49 -0.38
CA LYS A 83 -3.23 -7.77 0.68
C LYS A 83 -3.93 -7.63 2.04
N VAL A 84 -4.14 -8.74 2.72
CA VAL A 84 -4.82 -8.77 4.02
C VAL A 84 -3.79 -8.97 5.13
N ARG A 85 -3.94 -8.22 6.22
CA ARG A 85 -3.20 -8.43 7.45
C ARG A 85 -4.04 -9.27 8.40
N THR A 86 -3.53 -10.41 8.84
CA THR A 86 -4.19 -11.17 9.91
C THR A 86 -3.78 -10.63 11.27
N LYS A 87 -4.75 -10.51 12.19
CA LYS A 87 -4.52 -10.28 13.61
C LYS A 87 -4.57 -11.64 14.30
N GLY A 88 -3.41 -12.25 14.52
CA GLY A 88 -3.27 -13.53 15.22
C GLY A 88 -1.96 -13.57 16.00
N ALA A 89 -1.57 -14.76 16.49
CA ALA A 89 -0.32 -14.97 17.22
C ALA A 89 0.92 -14.43 16.49
N PHE A 90 0.89 -14.45 15.16
CA PHE A 90 1.87 -13.76 14.32
C PHE A 90 1.15 -12.86 13.31
N THR A 91 1.63 -11.61 13.19
CA THR A 91 1.18 -10.72 12.11
C THR A 91 1.75 -11.24 10.79
N ALA A 92 0.90 -11.79 9.92
CA ALA A 92 1.29 -12.20 8.57
C ALA A 92 0.53 -11.37 7.52
N TRP A 93 1.22 -11.13 6.40
CA TRP A 93 0.61 -10.54 5.20
C TRP A 93 0.21 -11.66 4.25
N LEU A 94 -1.09 -11.79 4.04
CA LEU A 94 -1.67 -12.81 3.16
C LEU A 94 -2.28 -12.16 1.92
N TRP A 95 -2.42 -12.95 0.87
CA TRP A 95 -3.06 -12.55 -0.37
C TRP A 95 -4.34 -13.36 -0.57
N ARG A 96 -5.40 -12.67 -0.95
CA ARG A 96 -6.69 -13.29 -1.29
C ARG A 96 -7.25 -12.68 -2.58
N PRO A 97 -8.14 -13.38 -3.30
CA PRO A 97 -8.89 -12.77 -4.39
C PRO A 97 -9.69 -11.58 -3.84
N LYS A 98 -9.69 -10.46 -4.55
CA LYS A 98 -10.58 -9.36 -4.22
C LYS A 98 -11.98 -9.77 -4.66
N GLN A 99 -12.89 -9.96 -3.72
CA GLN A 99 -14.30 -10.15 -4.08
C GLN A 99 -14.81 -8.84 -4.71
N PRO A 100 -15.64 -8.91 -5.76
CA PRO A 100 -16.35 -7.72 -6.22
C PRO A 100 -17.08 -7.11 -5.01
N PRO A 101 -17.20 -5.77 -4.94
CA PRO A 101 -17.85 -5.13 -3.81
C PRO A 101 -19.24 -5.74 -3.65
N SER A 102 -19.39 -6.58 -2.62
CA SER A 102 -20.68 -7.09 -2.23
C SER A 102 -21.49 -5.86 -1.85
N THR A 103 -22.50 -5.55 -2.67
CA THR A 103 -23.53 -4.55 -2.42
C THR A 103 -24.37 -5.01 -1.22
N SER A 104 -23.75 -5.07 -0.05
CA SER A 104 -24.45 -5.15 1.22
C SER A 104 -24.69 -3.72 1.69
N PRO A 105 -25.93 -3.39 2.09
CA PRO A 105 -26.35 -2.01 2.33
C PRO A 105 -25.52 -1.40 3.45
N THR A 106 -24.86 -0.31 3.09
CA THR A 106 -24.17 0.62 3.97
C THR A 106 -25.06 0.96 5.16
N LYS A 107 -24.60 0.60 6.37
CA LYS A 107 -25.10 1.20 7.61
C LYS A 107 -25.09 2.73 7.40
N PRO A 108 -26.21 3.44 7.61
CA PRO A 108 -26.23 4.88 7.42
C PRO A 108 -25.20 5.52 8.35
N ILE A 109 -24.17 6.09 7.75
CA ILE A 109 -23.27 7.03 8.39
C ILE A 109 -24.15 8.24 8.67
N ALA A 110 -24.49 8.44 9.94
CA ALA A 110 -25.16 9.64 10.40
C ALA A 110 -24.24 10.84 10.11
N VAL A 111 -24.52 11.53 9.01
CA VAL A 111 -23.99 12.85 8.70
C VAL A 111 -24.71 13.86 9.58
N ALA A 112 -24.25 14.01 10.82
CA ALA A 112 -24.58 15.18 11.61
C ALA A 112 -23.71 16.36 11.13
N SER A 113 -24.10 16.94 9.99
CA SER A 113 -23.71 18.31 9.63
C SER A 113 -24.71 19.26 10.25
N THR A 114 -24.44 19.69 11.48
CA THR A 114 -25.06 20.88 12.07
C THR A 114 -24.02 22.00 12.01
N MET A 115 -24.05 22.75 10.92
CA MET A 115 -23.41 24.06 10.83
C MET A 115 -24.31 25.05 11.57
N SER A 116 -24.02 25.33 12.84
CA SER A 116 -24.69 26.40 13.58
C SER A 116 -23.70 27.19 14.42
N GLY A 117 -23.52 28.45 14.02
CA GLY A 117 -23.10 29.56 14.88
C GLY A 117 -21.62 29.57 15.24
N ALA A 118 -21.02 30.76 15.25
CA ALA A 118 -19.71 31.00 15.85
C ALA A 118 -19.77 30.71 17.36
N ALA A 119 -19.75 29.42 17.72
CA ALA A 119 -19.50 28.98 19.07
C ALA A 119 -18.08 29.42 19.40
N GLU A 120 -17.98 30.26 20.41
CA GLU A 120 -16.77 30.69 21.08
C GLU A 120 -15.76 29.54 21.10
N LEU A 121 -14.72 29.65 20.25
CA LEU A 121 -13.71 28.62 20.10
C LEU A 121 -12.92 28.57 21.40
N THR A 122 -13.36 27.70 22.32
CA THR A 122 -12.58 27.44 23.52
C THR A 122 -11.19 26.96 23.09
N PRO A 123 -10.10 27.39 23.75
CA PRO A 123 -8.74 27.01 23.36
C PRO A 123 -8.56 25.48 23.30
N ALA A 124 -9.33 24.73 24.09
CA ALA A 124 -9.39 23.27 24.04
C ALA A 124 -9.90 22.71 22.69
N ALA A 125 -10.85 23.38 22.03
CA ALA A 125 -11.35 22.98 20.71
C ALA A 125 -10.29 23.09 19.61
N VAL A 126 -9.27 23.93 19.81
CA VAL A 126 -8.10 24.08 18.92
C VAL A 126 -6.98 23.09 19.30
N GLY A 127 -7.20 22.24 20.31
CA GLY A 127 -6.21 21.26 20.79
C GLY A 127 -5.11 21.86 21.67
N VAL A 128 -5.31 23.06 22.23
CA VAL A 128 -4.39 23.67 23.19
C VAL A 128 -4.45 22.87 24.49
N GLY A 129 -3.36 22.22 24.88
CA GLY A 129 -3.27 21.35 26.07
C GLY A 129 -3.34 19.85 25.80
N GLU A 130 -3.36 19.41 24.54
CA GLU A 130 -3.40 17.99 24.19
C GLU A 130 -2.03 17.31 24.45
N ASP A 131 -2.01 16.27 25.28
CA ASP A 131 -0.79 15.54 25.63
C ASP A 131 -0.23 14.75 24.44
N TRP A 132 0.87 15.25 23.87
CA TRP A 132 1.58 14.59 22.74
C TRP A 132 2.68 13.62 23.20
N SER A 133 2.73 13.32 24.49
CA SER A 133 3.69 12.37 25.10
C SER A 133 3.59 10.97 24.48
N HIS A 134 2.39 10.57 24.03
CA HIS A 134 2.13 9.30 23.36
C HIS A 134 2.65 9.23 21.90
N LEU A 135 3.06 10.36 21.30
CA LEU A 135 3.57 10.40 19.93
C LEU A 135 5.07 10.07 19.87
N SER A 136 5.50 9.43 18.77
CA SER A 136 6.93 9.18 18.55
C SER A 136 7.73 10.48 18.35
N LYS A 137 9.02 10.48 18.73
CA LYS A 137 9.92 11.67 18.66
C LYS A 137 9.89 12.37 17.28
N ARG A 138 9.80 11.61 16.18
CA ARG A 138 9.69 12.17 14.82
C ARG A 138 8.38 12.95 14.62
N ARG A 139 7.25 12.43 15.10
CA ARG A 139 5.93 13.07 14.98
C ARG A 139 5.84 14.31 15.86
N GLN A 140 6.43 14.26 17.06
CA GLN A 140 6.52 15.43 17.95
C GLN A 140 7.27 16.60 17.28
N ARG A 141 8.45 16.33 16.68
CA ARG A 141 9.22 17.35 15.93
C ARG A 141 8.41 17.94 14.77
N ALA A 142 7.76 17.08 13.98
CA ALA A 142 6.95 17.53 12.84
C ALA A 142 5.77 18.42 13.29
N ARG A 143 5.09 18.06 14.38
CA ARG A 143 4.01 18.89 14.95
C ARG A 143 4.54 20.22 15.46
N LYS A 144 5.67 20.24 16.19
CA LYS A 144 6.30 21.48 16.67
C LYS A 144 6.59 22.44 15.51
N MET A 145 7.26 21.95 14.46
CA MET A 145 7.58 22.74 13.26
C MET A 145 6.32 23.25 12.53
N LYS A 146 5.23 22.47 12.55
CA LYS A 146 3.96 22.90 11.97
C LYS A 146 3.35 24.06 12.75
N VAL A 147 3.24 23.92 14.07
CA VAL A 147 2.66 24.95 14.95
C VAL A 147 3.46 26.25 14.86
N GLU A 148 4.78 26.17 14.90
CA GLU A 148 5.66 27.34 14.78
C GLU A 148 5.44 28.11 13.47
N ARG A 149 5.34 27.39 12.36
CA ARG A 149 5.05 27.98 11.04
C ARG A 149 3.68 28.66 11.00
N ASP A 150 2.67 28.01 11.58
CA ASP A 150 1.30 28.52 11.58
C ASP A 150 1.19 29.78 12.47
N LEU A 151 1.87 29.80 13.63
CA LEU A 151 1.97 30.99 14.48
C LEU A 151 2.64 32.16 13.77
N GLN A 152 3.74 31.90 13.05
CA GLN A 152 4.42 32.94 12.29
C GLN A 152 3.51 33.56 11.22
N ARG A 153 2.77 32.72 10.47
CA ARG A 153 1.77 33.20 9.49
C ARG A 153 0.68 34.04 10.15
N MET A 154 0.16 33.60 11.29
CA MET A 154 -0.87 34.34 12.02
C MET A 154 -0.37 35.73 12.44
N LEU A 155 0.86 35.83 12.95
CA LEU A 155 1.47 37.10 13.33
C LEU A 155 1.71 38.02 12.13
N GLU A 156 2.12 37.48 10.99
CA GLU A 156 2.28 38.24 9.74
C GLU A 156 0.94 38.82 9.25
N VAL A 157 -0.13 38.02 9.29
CA VAL A 157 -1.49 38.48 8.94
C VAL A 157 -1.95 39.60 9.87
N GLN A 158 -1.76 39.46 11.18
CA GLN A 158 -2.10 40.53 12.14
C GLN A 158 -1.29 41.80 11.89
N LYS A 159 0.00 41.68 11.52
CA LYS A 159 0.85 42.82 11.19
C LYS A 159 0.38 43.54 9.93
N MET A 160 -0.07 42.80 8.91
CA MET A 160 -0.65 43.40 7.69
C MET A 160 -1.98 44.11 7.99
N GLN A 161 -2.86 43.50 8.79
CA GLN A 161 -4.12 44.13 9.19
C GLN A 161 -3.91 45.44 9.95
N LYS A 162 -2.98 45.46 10.91
CA LYS A 162 -2.63 46.67 11.67
C LYS A 162 -2.00 47.79 10.83
N LYS A 163 -1.37 47.46 9.70
CA LYS A 163 -0.81 48.47 8.78
C LYS A 163 -1.84 49.03 7.81
N ALA A 164 -2.93 48.30 7.59
CA ALA A 164 -3.99 48.67 6.66
C ALA A 164 -5.12 49.48 7.33
N ALA A 165 -5.22 49.41 8.66
CA ALA A 165 -6.05 50.27 9.49
C ALA A 165 -5.29 51.54 9.89
#